data_AF-A0A1H3GHT6-F1
#
_entry.id   AF-A0A1H3GHT6-F1
#
_cell.length_a   1.000
_cell.length_b   1.000
_cell.length_c   1.000
_cell.angle_alpha   90.00
_cell.angle_beta   90.00
_cell.angle_gamma   90.00
#
_symmetry.space_group_name_H-M   'P 1'
#
loop_
_entity.id
_entity.type
_entity.pdbx_description
1 polymer ?
#
loop_
_entity_poly.entity_id
_entity_poly.type
_entity_poly.pdbx_seq_one_letter_code
_entity_poly.pdbx_strand_id
1 'polypeptide(L)'
;MSEETSDADTGTDQQPSSDSDSAAPDTETSDESPLTIALPDGSESVSDAIIAHREMLSEPRDHGLATEQDITHLSEAVEGLSTDIEGLSQQYEEDRPAITELQNVVEQQQRQIRELQSMVTSLAEILGTETEWQTFDDS
;
A
#
# COMPACT_ATOMS: atom_id res chain seq x y z
N MET A 1 -3.97 40.01 -7.45
CA MET A 1 -5.05 39.87 -8.45
C MET A 1 -6.17 39.15 -7.75
N SER A 2 -7.19 39.89 -7.34
CA SER A 2 -8.41 39.40 -6.71
C SER A 2 -9.54 40.09 -7.46
N GLU A 3 -10.36 39.32 -8.16
CA GLU A 3 -11.53 39.83 -8.87
C GLU A 3 -12.76 39.33 -8.13
N GLU A 4 -13.34 40.23 -7.35
CA GLU A 4 -14.72 40.19 -6.88
C GLU A 4 -15.39 41.43 -7.49
N THR A 5 -16.49 41.23 -8.22
CA THR A 5 -17.70 42.06 -8.21
C THR A 5 -18.61 41.65 -9.38
N SER A 6 -19.81 41.18 -9.04
CA SER A 6 -20.96 41.10 -9.94
C SER A 6 -22.09 41.82 -9.23
N ASP A 7 -22.62 42.88 -9.85
CA ASP A 7 -23.92 43.44 -9.50
C ASP A 7 -24.54 44.25 -10.67
N ALA A 8 -25.87 44.19 -10.71
CA ALA A 8 -26.88 45.01 -11.39
C ALA A 8 -26.91 45.02 -12.94
N ASP A 9 -27.88 44.39 -13.58
CA ASP A 9 -29.33 44.72 -13.66
C ASP A 9 -29.63 45.78 -14.74
N THR A 10 -30.41 45.37 -15.74
CA THR A 10 -31.35 46.26 -16.42
C THR A 10 -32.40 45.40 -17.11
N GLY A 11 -33.63 45.55 -16.64
CA GLY A 11 -34.77 44.76 -17.05
C GLY A 11 -35.28 45.05 -18.45
N THR A 12 -36.21 44.20 -18.88
CA THR A 12 -37.25 44.55 -19.84
C THR A 12 -38.45 43.64 -19.58
N ASP A 13 -39.58 44.30 -19.33
CA ASP A 13 -40.93 43.77 -19.25
C ASP A 13 -41.27 42.74 -20.32
N GLN A 14 -41.95 41.67 -19.90
CA GLN A 14 -43.24 41.27 -20.48
C GLN A 14 -43.89 40.15 -19.66
N GLN A 15 -44.92 40.53 -18.90
CA GLN A 15 -46.04 39.64 -18.63
C GLN A 15 -46.73 39.30 -19.96
N PRO A 16 -47.19 38.06 -20.12
CA PRO A 16 -48.64 37.95 -20.22
C PRO A 16 -49.17 37.04 -19.11
N SER A 17 -50.18 37.58 -18.43
CA SER A 17 -51.20 36.84 -17.70
C SER A 17 -51.59 35.55 -18.44
N SER A 18 -51.40 34.41 -17.79
CA SER A 18 -52.18 33.22 -18.08
C SER A 18 -52.92 32.89 -16.80
N ASP A 19 -54.24 33.04 -16.92
CA ASP A 19 -55.24 32.82 -15.90
C ASP A 19 -55.02 31.54 -15.12
N SER A 20 -55.26 31.65 -13.82
CA SER A 20 -55.56 30.52 -12.97
C SER A 20 -56.84 29.86 -13.48
N ASP A 21 -56.70 28.80 -14.27
CA ASP A 21 -57.75 27.80 -14.42
C ASP A 21 -57.37 26.60 -13.55
N SER A 22 -57.98 26.55 -12.37
CA SER A 22 -58.04 25.34 -11.54
C SER A 22 -58.81 24.27 -12.31
N ALA A 23 -58.13 23.55 -13.18
CA ALA A 23 -58.55 22.22 -13.59
C ALA A 23 -57.93 21.25 -12.59
N ALA A 24 -58.72 20.85 -11.60
CA ALA A 24 -58.45 19.66 -10.82
C ALA A 24 -58.06 18.52 -11.77
N PRO A 25 -56.99 17.75 -11.52
CA PRO A 25 -56.86 16.49 -12.22
C PRO A 25 -58.03 15.64 -11.74
N ASP A 26 -59.01 15.45 -12.62
CA ASP A 26 -60.04 14.44 -12.47
C ASP A 26 -59.36 13.17 -12.00
N THR A 27 -59.75 12.74 -10.82
CA THR A 27 -59.37 11.44 -10.26
C THR A 27 -60.11 10.39 -11.07
N GLU A 28 -59.69 10.18 -12.32
CA GLU A 28 -60.02 8.97 -13.03
C GLU A 28 -59.24 7.86 -12.36
N THR A 29 -59.94 7.16 -11.46
CA THR A 29 -59.63 5.81 -11.03
C THR A 29 -59.63 4.91 -12.26
N SER A 30 -58.59 5.01 -13.07
CA SER A 30 -58.25 3.98 -14.03
C SER A 30 -57.83 2.78 -13.19
N ASP A 31 -58.63 1.72 -13.23
CA ASP A 31 -58.26 0.40 -12.71
C ASP A 31 -56.81 0.12 -13.08
N GLU A 32 -55.90 0.27 -12.10
CA GLU A 32 -54.48 -0.03 -12.24
C GLU A 32 -54.34 -1.55 -12.31
N SER A 33 -54.77 -2.12 -13.43
CA SER A 33 -54.40 -3.47 -13.82
C SER A 33 -52.87 -3.48 -13.84
N PRO A 34 -52.21 -4.31 -13.02
CA PRO A 34 -50.77 -4.31 -12.92
C PRO A 34 -50.20 -4.53 -14.32
N LEU A 35 -49.24 -3.70 -14.72
CA LEU A 35 -48.51 -3.84 -15.98
C LEU A 35 -47.85 -5.22 -16.03
N THR A 36 -48.50 -6.19 -16.66
CA THR A 36 -47.94 -7.51 -16.90
C THR A 36 -47.08 -7.44 -18.16
N ILE A 37 -45.78 -7.17 -17.98
CA ILE A 37 -44.80 -7.29 -19.06
C ILE A 37 -44.62 -8.78 -19.33
N ALA A 38 -45.10 -9.27 -20.48
CA ALA A 38 -44.81 -10.62 -20.95
C ALA A 38 -43.33 -10.68 -21.32
N LEU A 39 -42.52 -11.23 -20.43
CA LEU A 39 -41.08 -11.30 -20.63
C LEU A 39 -40.74 -12.44 -21.62
N PRO A 40 -39.74 -12.27 -22.52
CA PRO A 40 -39.31 -13.28 -23.49
C PRO A 40 -38.81 -14.57 -22.83
N ASP A 41 -38.86 -15.68 -23.56
CA ASP A 41 -38.24 -16.95 -23.13
C ASP A 41 -36.73 -16.76 -22.88
N GLY A 42 -36.28 -17.10 -21.68
CA GLY A 42 -34.93 -16.78 -21.16
C GLY A 42 -34.83 -15.61 -20.18
N SER A 43 -35.89 -14.82 -20.02
CA SER A 43 -35.96 -13.74 -19.02
C SER A 43 -35.84 -14.25 -17.58
N GLU A 44 -36.41 -15.42 -17.26
CA GLU A 44 -36.27 -16.05 -15.95
C GLU A 44 -34.79 -16.34 -15.63
N SER A 45 -34.03 -16.86 -16.59
CA SER A 45 -32.59 -17.14 -16.41
C SER A 45 -31.76 -15.85 -16.27
N VAL A 46 -32.10 -14.79 -17.01
CA VAL A 46 -31.43 -13.50 -16.89
C VAL A 46 -31.80 -12.82 -15.58
N SER A 47 -33.05 -12.89 -15.15
CA SER A 47 -33.52 -12.38 -13.86
C SER A 47 -32.83 -13.10 -12.69
N ASP A 48 -32.70 -14.42 -12.75
CA ASP A 48 -32.02 -15.20 -11.73
C ASP A 48 -30.53 -14.86 -11.66
N ALA A 49 -29.87 -14.68 -12.82
CA ALA A 49 -28.49 -14.20 -12.89
C ALA A 49 -28.32 -12.78 -12.33
N ILE A 50 -29.28 -11.88 -12.60
CA ILE A 50 -29.26 -10.51 -12.06
C ILE A 50 -29.46 -10.53 -10.54
N ILE A 51 -30.34 -11.39 -10.02
CA ILE A 51 -30.58 -11.53 -8.58
C ILE A 51 -29.33 -12.08 -7.89
N ALA A 52 -28.74 -13.16 -8.42
CA ALA A 52 -27.50 -13.73 -7.89
C ALA A 52 -26.33 -12.71 -7.92
N HIS A 53 -26.21 -11.93 -9.00
CA HIS A 53 -25.20 -10.88 -9.11
C HIS A 53 -25.47 -9.73 -8.13
N ARG A 54 -26.73 -9.34 -7.94
CA ARG A 54 -27.12 -8.32 -6.95
C ARG A 54 -26.79 -8.78 -5.53
N GLU A 55 -27.09 -10.03 -5.20
CA GLU A 55 -26.77 -10.64 -3.91
C GLU A 55 -25.25 -10.63 -3.68
N MET A 56 -24.49 -11.03 -4.69
CA MET A 56 -23.03 -10.99 -4.67
C MET A 56 -22.46 -9.57 -4.46
N LEU A 57 -23.10 -8.54 -5.02
CA LEU A 57 -22.69 -7.15 -4.85
C LEU A 57 -23.15 -6.52 -3.53
N SER A 58 -24.23 -7.01 -2.92
CA SER A 58 -24.66 -6.56 -1.59
C SER A 58 -23.79 -7.14 -0.47
N GLU A 59 -23.29 -8.36 -0.65
CA GLU A 59 -22.48 -9.07 0.34
C GLU A 59 -21.13 -9.52 -0.27
N PRO A 60 -20.30 -8.57 -0.73
CA PRO A 60 -19.07 -8.89 -1.48
C PRO A 60 -18.11 -9.77 -0.69
N ARG A 61 -18.07 -9.63 0.64
CA ARG A 61 -17.17 -10.42 1.52
C ARG A 61 -17.51 -11.89 1.55
N ASP A 62 -18.80 -12.21 1.66
CA ASP A 62 -19.27 -13.60 1.76
C ASP A 62 -19.11 -14.35 0.44
N HIS A 63 -19.01 -13.60 -0.66
CA HIS A 63 -18.76 -14.12 -2.00
C HIS A 63 -17.30 -13.98 -2.47
N GLY A 64 -16.37 -13.64 -1.57
CA GLY A 64 -14.93 -13.58 -1.86
C GLY A 64 -14.52 -12.46 -2.80
N LEU A 65 -15.35 -11.44 -2.96
CA LEU A 65 -14.98 -10.20 -3.65
C LEU A 65 -14.20 -9.31 -2.67
N ALA A 66 -13.10 -8.75 -3.15
CA ALA A 66 -12.32 -7.79 -2.37
C ALA A 66 -13.15 -6.53 -2.12
N THR A 67 -13.18 -6.10 -0.86
CA THR A 67 -13.81 -4.84 -0.47
C THR A 67 -12.82 -3.69 -0.52
N GLU A 68 -13.32 -2.46 -0.58
CA GLU A 68 -12.49 -1.26 -0.49
C GLU A 68 -11.63 -1.26 0.78
N GLN A 69 -12.19 -1.75 1.90
CA GLN A 69 -11.44 -1.92 3.15
C GLN A 69 -10.25 -2.88 3.01
N ASP A 70 -10.39 -3.98 2.25
CA ASP A 70 -9.30 -4.92 2.02
C ASP A 70 -8.18 -4.28 1.18
N ILE A 71 -8.58 -3.45 0.20
CA ILE A 71 -7.65 -2.68 -0.62
C ILE A 71 -6.91 -1.63 0.24
N THR A 72 -7.61 -0.93 1.13
CA THR A 72 -6.99 0.03 2.06
C THR A 72 -6.01 -0.67 3.01
N HIS A 73 -6.39 -1.78 3.64
CA HIS A 73 -5.50 -2.53 4.51
C HIS A 73 -4.28 -3.07 3.77
N LEU A 74 -4.45 -3.57 2.55
CA LEU A 74 -3.33 -4.00 1.73
C LEU A 74 -2.40 -2.82 1.38
N SER A 75 -2.97 -1.66 1.04
CA SER A 75 -2.20 -0.45 0.76
C SER A 75 -1.38 -0.01 1.97
N GLU A 76 -1.98 0.02 3.16
CA GLU A 76 -1.29 0.34 4.42
C GLU A 76 -0.18 -0.67 4.72
N ALA A 77 -0.44 -1.97 4.52
CA ALA A 77 0.56 -3.02 4.73
C ALA A 77 1.74 -2.89 3.74
N VAL A 78 1.47 -2.55 2.48
CA VAL A 78 2.49 -2.31 1.47
C VAL A 78 3.32 -1.07 1.80
N GLU A 79 2.69 0.01 2.27
CA GLU A 79 3.39 1.22 2.69
C GLU A 79 4.26 0.97 3.92
N GLY A 80 3.75 0.24 4.91
CA GLY A 80 4.51 -0.21 6.08
C GLY A 80 5.73 -1.05 5.67
N LEU A 81 5.52 -2.04 4.80
CA LEU A 81 6.62 -2.86 4.28
C LEU A 81 7.64 -2.04 3.49
N SER A 82 7.20 -1.06 2.70
CA SER A 82 8.09 -0.16 1.96
C SER A 82 8.98 0.64 2.92
N THR A 83 8.40 1.15 4.01
CA THR A 83 9.13 1.88 5.05
C THR A 83 10.14 0.98 5.75
N ASP A 84 9.75 -0.25 6.09
CA ASP A 84 10.63 -1.23 6.71
C ASP A 84 11.82 -1.61 5.80
N ILE A 85 11.56 -1.78 4.49
CA ILE A 85 12.60 -2.06 3.50
C ILE A 85 13.58 -0.89 3.39
N GLU A 86 13.08 0.35 3.36
CA GLU A 86 13.93 1.55 3.31
C GLU A 86 14.80 1.66 4.57
N GLY A 87 14.21 1.45 5.76
CA GLY A 87 14.94 1.43 7.02
C GLY A 87 16.01 0.33 7.07
N LEU A 88 15.69 -0.87 6.61
CA LEU A 88 16.65 -1.99 6.55
C LEU A 88 17.78 -1.71 5.54
N SER A 89 17.46 -1.12 4.38
CA SER A 89 18.46 -0.71 3.40
C SER A 89 19.41 0.34 3.96
N GLN A 90 18.90 1.29 4.75
CA GLN A 90 19.73 2.31 5.38
C GLN A 90 20.65 1.70 6.44
N GLN A 91 20.14 0.80 7.28
CA GLN A 91 20.96 0.08 8.26
C GLN A 91 22.06 -0.73 7.58
N TYR A 92 21.74 -1.41 6.48
CA TYR A 92 22.72 -2.16 5.71
C TYR A 92 23.86 -1.27 5.17
N GLU A 93 23.52 -0.08 4.68
CA GLU A 93 24.53 0.87 4.18
C GLU A 93 25.38 1.45 5.31
N GLU A 94 24.86 1.53 6.54
CA GLU A 94 25.62 1.91 7.73
C GLU A 94 26.52 0.77 8.26
N ASP A 95 26.03 -0.47 8.26
CA ASP A 95 26.77 -1.62 8.78
C ASP A 95 27.92 -2.05 7.86
N ARG A 96 27.73 -1.93 6.54
CA ARG A 96 28.73 -2.33 5.53
C ARG A 96 30.11 -1.67 5.72
N PRO A 97 30.25 -0.35 5.90
CA PRO A 97 31.54 0.26 6.18
C PRO A 97 32.10 -0.16 7.55
N ALA A 98 31.25 -0.36 8.56
CA ALA A 98 31.69 -0.82 9.88
C ALA A 98 32.32 -2.23 9.81
N ILE A 99 31.73 -3.14 9.04
CA ILE A 99 32.29 -4.47 8.77
C ILE A 99 33.62 -4.36 8.03
N THR A 100 33.69 -3.49 7.03
CA THR A 100 34.93 -3.27 6.25
C THR A 100 36.05 -2.75 7.15
N GLU A 101 35.75 -1.80 8.04
CA GLU A 101 36.70 -1.28 9.00
C GLU A 101 37.17 -2.36 9.99
N LEU A 102 36.23 -3.16 10.52
CA LEU A 102 36.57 -4.26 11.42
C LEU A 102 37.49 -5.29 10.73
N GLN A 103 37.23 -5.59 9.46
CA GLN A 103 38.08 -6.48 8.67
C GLN A 103 39.50 -5.91 8.52
N ASN A 104 39.63 -4.61 8.21
CA ASN A 104 40.93 -3.94 8.11
C ASN A 104 41.71 -3.99 9.44
N VAL A 105 41.02 -3.75 10.56
CA VAL A 105 41.61 -3.82 11.91
C VAL A 105 42.10 -5.23 12.20
N VAL A 106 41.31 -6.25 11.90
CA VAL A 106 41.69 -7.66 12.10
C VAL A 106 42.92 -8.01 11.26
N GLU A 107 42.97 -7.62 9.98
CA GLU A 107 44.13 -7.87 9.12
C GLU A 107 45.40 -7.17 9.63
N GLN A 108 45.27 -5.94 10.14
CA GLN A 108 46.38 -5.21 10.74
C GLN A 108 46.88 -5.90 12.01
N GLN A 109 45.98 -6.32 12.89
CA GLN A 109 46.33 -7.03 14.11
C GLN A 109 47.01 -8.37 13.82
N GLN A 110 46.51 -9.15 12.85
CA GLN A 110 47.16 -10.38 12.43
C GLN A 110 48.59 -10.17 11.92
N ARG A 111 48.85 -9.05 11.22
CA ARG A 111 50.19 -8.69 10.78
C ARG A 111 51.10 -8.36 11.97
N GLN A 112 50.62 -7.52 12.89
CA GLN A 112 51.36 -7.16 14.10
C GLN A 112 51.68 -8.40 14.96
N ILE A 113 50.74 -9.32 15.10
CA ILE A 113 50.96 -10.59 15.81
C ILE A 113 52.08 -11.39 15.14
N ARG A 114 52.05 -11.55 13.81
CA ARG A 114 53.12 -12.26 13.08
C ARG A 114 54.49 -11.60 13.24
N GLU A 115 54.54 -10.27 13.22
CA GLU A 115 55.78 -9.52 13.46
C GLU A 115 56.30 -9.73 14.89
N LEU A 116 55.41 -9.65 15.90
CA LEU A 116 55.74 -9.93 17.29
C LEU A 116 56.21 -11.37 17.49
N GLN A 117 55.52 -12.34 16.88
CA GLN A 117 55.90 -13.75 16.93
C GLN A 117 57.30 -13.98 16.36
N SER A 118 57.61 -13.34 15.22
CA SER A 118 58.95 -13.38 14.62
C SER A 118 60.01 -12.80 15.54
N MET A 119 59.75 -11.64 16.15
CA MET A 119 60.68 -11.02 17.11
C MET A 119 60.91 -11.88 18.35
N VAL A 120 59.85 -12.46 18.91
CA VAL A 120 59.96 -13.35 20.07
C VAL A 120 60.74 -14.62 19.71
N THR A 121 60.46 -15.22 18.55
CA THR A 121 61.18 -16.42 18.09
C THR A 121 62.67 -16.11 17.88
N SER A 122 62.99 -14.96 17.28
CA SER A 122 64.37 -14.48 17.12
C SER A 122 65.07 -14.27 18.47
N LEU A 123 64.38 -13.70 19.45
CA LEU A 123 64.91 -13.52 20.80
C LEU A 123 65.12 -14.86 21.52
N ALA A 124 64.18 -15.79 21.36
CA ALA A 124 64.27 -17.13 21.96
C ALA A 124 65.45 -17.92 21.38
N GLU A 125 65.70 -17.82 20.07
CA GLU A 125 66.87 -18.40 19.40
C GLU A 125 68.19 -17.84 19.98
N ILE A 126 68.29 -16.53 20.18
CA ILE A 126 69.46 -15.88 20.80
C ILE A 126 69.68 -16.38 22.23
N LEU A 127 68.61 -16.57 22.99
CA LEU A 127 68.65 -17.00 24.38
C LEU A 127 68.76 -18.53 24.55
N GLY A 128 68.70 -19.30 23.46
CA GLY A 128 68.70 -20.76 23.49
C GLY A 128 67.46 -21.36 24.15
N THR A 129 66.36 -20.62 24.16
CA THR A 129 65.06 -21.05 24.70
C THR A 129 64.11 -21.43 23.57
N GLU A 130 63.21 -22.37 23.79
CA GLU A 130 62.17 -22.71 22.81
C GLU A 130 60.91 -21.85 22.97
N THR A 131 60.20 -21.63 21.86
CA THR A 131 58.91 -20.93 21.86
C THR A 131 57.87 -21.81 21.18
N GLU A 132 56.73 -22.04 21.83
CA GLU A 132 55.55 -22.69 21.24
C GLU A 132 54.44 -21.66 21.00
N TRP A 133 53.80 -21.73 19.84
CA TRP A 133 52.68 -20.86 19.48
C TRP A 133 51.41 -21.70 19.39
N GLN A 134 50.38 -21.32 20.14
CA GLN A 134 49.07 -21.95 20.09
C GLN A 134 48.12 -21.03 19.30
N THR A 135 47.56 -21.53 18.20
CA THR A 135 46.56 -20.81 17.40
C THR A 135 45.17 -21.31 17.76
N PHE A 136 44.17 -20.44 17.65
CA PHE A 136 42.77 -20.77 17.96
C PHE A 136 42.04 -21.50 16.81
N ASP A 137 42.75 -21.82 15.72
CA ASP A 137 42.20 -22.49 14.52
C ASP A 137 42.20 -24.04 14.63
N ASP A 138 42.75 -24.60 15.72
CA ASP A 138 42.95 -26.04 15.91
C ASP A 138 41.81 -26.69 16.75
N SER A 139 40.55 -26.28 16.52
CA SER A 139 39.36 -26.77 17.26
C SER A 139 38.18 -27.08 16.36
#